data_AF-A0A0F9R531-F1
#
_entry.id   AF-A0A0F9R531-F1
#
_cell.length_a   1.000
_cell.length_b   1.000
_cell.length_c   1.000
_cell.angle_alpha   90.00
_cell.angle_beta   90.00
_cell.angle_gamma   90.00
#
_symmetry.space_group_name_H-M   'P 1'
#
loop_
_entity.id
_entity.type
_entity.pdbx_description
1 polymer ?
#
loop_
_entity_poly.entity_id
_entity_poly.type
_entity_poly.pdbx_seq_one_letter_code
_entity_poly.pdbx_strand_id
1 'polypeptide(L)'
;MTISFKASKEDAAIIERIAERAFKFAEDAEIPADKLDFLMDVTAAHCNGCPLDLDRLLAGPDSDFTDDVFGIRRHLNRESGELEDCFLPRYATLPADKVAVA
;
A
#
# COMPACT_ATOMS: atom_id res chain seq x y z
N MET A 1 -0.77 -20.08 2.73
CA MET A 1 -1.55 -19.18 3.60
C MET A 1 -2.73 -18.64 2.80
N THR A 2 -3.77 -18.13 3.45
CA THR A 2 -4.92 -17.51 2.76
C THR A 2 -4.78 -16.00 2.84
N ILE A 3 -4.74 -15.33 1.68
CA ILE A 3 -4.69 -13.87 1.60
C ILE A 3 -5.92 -13.24 2.28
N SER A 4 -5.69 -12.20 3.07
CA SER A 4 -6.70 -11.43 3.77
C SER A 4 -6.95 -10.09 3.08
N PHE A 5 -8.22 -9.74 2.90
CA PHE A 5 -8.65 -8.40 2.44
C PHE A 5 -9.52 -7.71 3.49
N LYS A 6 -9.36 -8.10 4.77
CA LYS A 6 -10.20 -7.63 5.88
C LYS A 6 -9.63 -6.35 6.50
N ALA A 7 -9.67 -5.25 5.75
CA ALA A 7 -9.42 -3.92 6.28
C ALA A 7 -10.61 -3.44 7.13
N SER A 8 -10.37 -2.54 8.09
CA SER A 8 -11.46 -1.84 8.78
C SER A 8 -12.22 -0.94 7.79
N LYS A 9 -13.40 -0.43 8.17
CA LYS A 9 -14.16 0.47 7.28
C LYS A 9 -13.41 1.79 7.08
N GLU A 10 -12.76 2.24 8.14
CA GLU A 10 -11.94 3.44 8.18
C GLU A 10 -10.71 3.27 7.26
N ASP A 11 -9.99 2.15 7.40
CA ASP A 11 -8.84 1.84 6.54
C ASP A 11 -9.25 1.72 5.07
N ALA A 12 -10.35 1.00 4.79
CA ALA A 12 -10.85 0.82 3.43
C ALA A 12 -11.16 2.17 2.74
N ALA A 13 -11.74 3.13 3.47
CA ALA A 13 -12.01 4.46 2.96
C ALA A 13 -10.72 5.26 2.66
N ILE A 14 -9.67 5.09 3.46
CA ILE A 14 -8.37 5.73 3.20
C ILE A 14 -7.68 5.05 2.01
N ILE A 15 -7.70 3.72 1.92
CA ILE A 15 -7.16 2.95 0.80
C ILE A 15 -7.85 3.33 -0.52
N GLU A 16 -9.16 3.57 -0.52
CA GLU A 16 -9.86 4.04 -1.72
C GLU A 16 -9.31 5.38 -2.21
N ARG A 17 -9.04 6.33 -1.30
CA ARG A 17 -8.43 7.62 -1.63
C ARG A 17 -6.98 7.49 -2.10
N ILE A 18 -6.23 6.55 -1.53
CA ILE A 18 -4.88 6.19 -2.01
C ILE A 18 -4.95 5.67 -3.43
N ALA A 19 -5.87 4.72 -3.71
CA ALA A 19 -6.04 4.14 -5.03
C ALA A 19 -6.45 5.20 -6.07
N GLU A 20 -7.36 6.12 -5.72
CA GLU A 20 -7.74 7.24 -6.58
C GLU A 20 -6.55 8.17 -6.89
N ARG A 21 -5.76 8.53 -5.86
CA ARG A 21 -4.55 9.35 -6.05
C ARG A 21 -3.52 8.64 -6.94
N ALA A 22 -3.27 7.35 -6.74
CA ALA A 22 -2.32 6.57 -7.54
C ALA A 22 -2.79 6.39 -8.98
N PHE A 23 -4.09 6.13 -9.18
CA PHE A 23 -4.67 6.03 -10.51
C PHE A 23 -4.54 7.34 -11.29
N LYS A 24 -4.76 8.49 -10.64
CA LYS A 24 -4.54 9.79 -11.27
C LYS A 24 -3.08 9.99 -11.72
N PHE A 25 -2.10 9.62 -10.90
CA PHE A 25 -0.70 9.66 -11.32
C PHE A 25 -0.41 8.76 -12.52
N ALA A 26 -1.03 7.58 -12.58
CA ALA A 26 -0.90 6.69 -13.72
C ALA A 26 -1.53 7.27 -14.99
N GLU A 27 -2.73 7.88 -14.88
CA GLU A 27 -3.36 8.60 -16.00
C GLU A 27 -2.51 9.78 -16.49
N ASP A 28 -2.04 10.64 -15.58
CA ASP A 28 -1.23 11.82 -15.92
C ASP A 28 0.11 11.43 -16.58
N ALA A 29 0.64 10.25 -16.26
CA ALA A 29 1.86 9.68 -16.85
C ALA A 29 1.60 8.75 -18.06
N GLU A 30 0.36 8.63 -18.51
CA GLU A 30 -0.06 7.74 -19.61
C GLU A 30 0.34 6.26 -19.39
N ILE A 31 0.39 5.81 -18.13
CA ILE A 31 0.72 4.44 -17.74
C ILE A 31 -0.58 3.63 -17.66
N PRO A 32 -0.72 2.53 -18.42
CA PRO A 32 -1.88 1.65 -18.30
C PRO A 32 -2.00 1.05 -16.89
N ALA A 33 -3.05 1.43 -16.18
CA ALA A 33 -3.34 0.97 -14.83
C ALA A 33 -4.84 0.88 -14.59
N ASP A 34 -5.27 -0.01 -13.68
CA ASP A 34 -6.62 -0.02 -13.13
C ASP A 34 -6.61 0.51 -11.69
N LYS A 35 -7.58 1.35 -11.33
CA LYS A 35 -7.77 1.80 -9.94
C LYS A 35 -8.02 0.61 -9.01
N LEU A 36 -8.72 -0.42 -9.49
CA LEU A 36 -9.00 -1.63 -8.71
C LEU A 36 -7.72 -2.39 -8.34
N ASP A 37 -6.71 -2.41 -9.22
CA ASP A 37 -5.40 -3.00 -8.90
C ASP A 37 -4.79 -2.29 -7.69
N PHE A 38 -4.74 -0.95 -7.69
CA PHE A 38 -4.16 -0.20 -6.57
C PHE A 38 -4.94 -0.41 -5.27
N LEU A 39 -6.28 -0.44 -5.34
CA LEU A 39 -7.14 -0.71 -4.19
C LEU A 39 -6.81 -2.09 -3.59
N MET A 40 -6.78 -3.12 -4.43
CA MET A 40 -6.54 -4.49 -3.99
C MET A 40 -5.11 -4.70 -3.50
N ASP A 41 -4.11 -4.17 -4.20
CA ASP A 41 -2.70 -4.37 -3.85
C ASP A 41 -2.33 -3.68 -2.53
N VAL A 42 -2.81 -2.45 -2.32
CA VAL A 42 -2.58 -1.73 -1.04
C VAL A 42 -3.32 -2.43 0.11
N THR A 43 -4.55 -2.90 -0.12
CA THR A 43 -5.28 -3.68 0.89
C THR A 43 -4.54 -4.97 1.24
N ALA A 44 -4.05 -5.69 0.22
CA ALA A 44 -3.31 -6.93 0.42
C ALA A 44 -2.02 -6.68 1.21
N ALA A 45 -1.19 -5.71 0.82
CA ALA A 45 0.03 -5.38 1.54
C ALA A 45 -0.26 -5.02 3.02
N HIS A 46 -1.27 -4.18 3.26
CA HIS A 46 -1.66 -3.73 4.59
C HIS A 46 -2.16 -4.90 5.47
N CYS A 47 -2.93 -5.83 4.91
CA CYS A 47 -3.55 -6.93 5.66
C CYS A 47 -2.68 -8.20 5.75
N ASN A 48 -1.57 -8.30 5.01
CA ASN A 48 -0.78 -9.53 4.89
C ASN A 48 0.73 -9.25 5.06
N GLY A 49 1.12 -8.89 6.29
CA GLY A 49 2.54 -8.87 6.69
C GLY A 49 3.25 -7.52 6.60
N CYS A 50 2.65 -6.50 5.94
CA CYS A 50 3.19 -5.15 5.92
C CYS A 50 2.12 -4.08 6.26
N PRO A 51 1.71 -3.96 7.54
CA PRO A 51 0.73 -2.95 7.93
C PRO A 51 1.27 -1.54 7.64
N LEU A 52 0.45 -0.72 7.00
CA LEU A 52 0.82 0.61 6.50
C LEU A 52 0.21 1.72 7.37
N ASP A 53 0.92 2.83 7.52
CA ASP A 53 0.39 4.08 8.03
C ASP A 53 -0.36 4.78 6.88
N LEU A 54 -1.63 4.42 6.73
CA LEU A 54 -2.45 4.81 5.58
C LEU A 54 -2.66 6.33 5.51
N ASP A 55 -2.80 7.00 6.65
CA ASP A 55 -2.95 8.45 6.71
C ASP A 55 -1.67 9.16 6.25
N ARG A 56 -0.50 8.73 6.75
CA ARG A 56 0.78 9.33 6.32
C ARG A 56 1.12 8.98 4.88
N LEU A 57 0.82 7.77 4.42
CA LEU A 57 0.96 7.39 3.02
C LEU A 57 0.11 8.32 2.15
N LEU A 58 -1.18 8.49 2.48
CA LEU A 58 -2.09 9.34 1.71
C LEU A 58 -1.70 10.82 1.73
N ALA A 59 -1.20 11.34 2.86
CA ALA A 59 -0.77 12.72 3.00
C ALA A 59 0.68 12.99 2.55
N GLY A 60 1.44 11.93 2.25
CA GLY A 60 2.86 12.02 1.94
C GLY A 60 3.17 12.78 0.65
N PRO A 61 4.40 13.32 0.50
CA PRO A 61 4.85 13.96 -0.72
C PRO A 61 4.70 13.05 -1.94
N ASP A 62 4.49 13.65 -3.12
CA ASP A 62 4.23 12.89 -4.35
C ASP A 62 5.30 11.84 -4.65
N SER A 63 6.59 12.18 -4.51
CA SER A 63 7.69 11.24 -4.75
C SER A 63 7.62 10.00 -3.86
N ASP A 64 7.38 10.20 -2.56
CA ASP A 64 7.34 9.11 -1.58
C ASP A 64 6.08 8.28 -1.77
N PHE A 65 4.96 8.93 -2.06
CA PHE A 65 3.69 8.28 -2.37
C PHE A 65 3.82 7.38 -3.60
N THR A 66 4.38 7.90 -4.70
CA THR A 66 4.52 7.12 -5.93
C THR A 66 5.51 5.97 -5.75
N ASP A 67 6.65 6.19 -5.08
CA ASP A 67 7.61 5.13 -4.80
C ASP A 67 6.97 3.97 -4.05
N ASP A 68 6.22 4.29 -2.98
CA ASP A 68 5.61 3.28 -2.13
C ASP A 68 4.46 2.55 -2.82
N VAL A 69 3.47 3.26 -3.40
CA VAL A 69 2.28 2.61 -3.99
C VAL A 69 2.60 1.82 -5.26
N PHE A 70 3.44 2.37 -6.14
CA PHE A 70 3.85 1.65 -7.35
C PHE A 70 4.87 0.54 -7.02
N GLY A 71 5.68 0.74 -5.98
CA GLY A 71 6.54 -0.30 -5.42
C GLY A 71 5.73 -1.47 -4.85
N ILE A 72 4.66 -1.21 -4.09
CA ILE A 72 3.73 -2.25 -3.61
C ILE A 72 3.19 -3.03 -4.79
N ARG A 73 2.63 -2.37 -5.80
CA ARG A 73 2.11 -3.05 -7.00
C ARG A 73 3.16 -3.92 -7.70
N ARG A 74 4.42 -3.48 -7.73
CA ARG A 74 5.52 -4.20 -8.37
C ARG A 74 5.99 -5.43 -7.58
N HIS A 75 6.04 -5.32 -6.27
CA HIS A 75 6.67 -6.31 -5.39
C HIS A 75 5.68 -7.17 -4.59
N LEU A 76 4.38 -6.90 -4.70
CA LEU A 76 3.35 -7.72 -4.07
C LEU A 76 3.21 -9.06 -4.79
N ASN A 77 3.41 -10.14 -4.04
CA ASN A 77 2.96 -11.45 -4.48
C ASN A 77 1.44 -11.56 -4.24
N ARG A 78 0.65 -11.51 -5.32
CA ARG A 78 -0.82 -11.56 -5.25
C ARG A 78 -1.39 -12.91 -4.80
N GLU A 79 -0.58 -13.97 -4.74
CA GLU A 79 -0.98 -15.27 -4.18
C GLU A 79 -0.85 -15.30 -2.65
N SER A 80 0.20 -14.70 -2.10
CA SER A 80 0.45 -14.68 -0.64
C SER A 80 -0.07 -13.42 0.05
N GLY A 81 -0.11 -12.29 -0.66
CA GLY A 81 -0.36 -10.95 -0.12
C GLY A 81 0.88 -10.27 0.47
N GLU A 82 2.03 -10.94 0.45
CA GLU A 82 3.27 -10.43 1.04
C GLU A 82 4.11 -9.64 0.01
N LEU A 83 4.91 -8.69 0.50
CA LEU A 83 5.88 -7.96 -0.31
C LEU A 83 7.19 -8.75 -0.42
N GLU A 84 7.67 -8.94 -1.65
CA GLU A 84 8.88 -9.69 -1.96
C GLU A 84 10.08 -8.77 -2.26
N ASP A 85 11.21 -9.35 -2.70
CA ASP A 85 12.43 -8.64 -3.13
C ASP A 85 13.06 -7.70 -2.08
N CYS A 86 12.79 -7.94 -0.79
CA CYS A 86 13.20 -7.07 0.31
C CYS A 86 12.64 -5.64 0.17
N PHE A 87 11.54 -5.45 -0.56
CA PHE A 87 10.87 -4.17 -0.67
C PHE A 87 10.11 -3.85 0.62
N LEU A 88 10.33 -2.66 1.16
CA LEU A 88 9.65 -2.15 2.35
C LEU A 88 9.21 -0.70 2.09
N PRO A 89 7.89 -0.41 2.05
CA PRO A 89 7.37 0.94 1.92
C PRO A 89 7.88 1.84 3.04
N ARG A 90 8.17 3.11 2.74
CA ARG A 90 8.54 4.13 3.73
C ARG A 90 7.45 4.35 4.77
N TYR A 91 6.19 4.18 4.37
CA TYR A 91 5.03 4.30 5.25
C TYR A 91 4.59 2.96 5.86
N ALA A 92 5.44 1.93 5.86
CA ALA A 92 5.20 0.75 6.66
C ALA A 92 5.25 1.10 8.16
N THR A 93 4.26 0.63 8.92
CA THR A 93 4.32 0.68 10.39
C THR A 93 5.25 -0.42 10.88
N LEU A 94 6.07 -0.10 11.87
CA LEU A 94 6.76 -1.14 12.62
C LEU A 94 5.70 -1.94 13.40
N PRO A 95 5.83 -3.27 13.49
CA PRO A 95 5.03 -4.05 14.43
C PRO A 95 5.14 -3.42 15.81
N ALA A 96 4.03 -3.33 16.54
CA ALA A 96 3.97 -2.71 17.87
C ALA A 96 5.05 -3.22 18.85
N ASP A 97 5.54 -4.45 18.64
CA ASP A 97 6.59 -5.10 19.43
C ASP A 97 8.02 -4.57 19.17
N LYS A 98 8.22 -3.66 18.20
CA LYS A 98 9.52 -3.05 17.88
C LYS A 98 9.62 -1.56 18.24
N VAL A 99 8.59 -0.99 18.85
CA VAL A 99 8.61 0.39 19.37
C VAL A 99 8.99 0.36 20.87
N ALA A 100 10.18 -0.16 21.16
CA ALA A 100 10.82 0.05 22.45
C ALA A 100 12.26 0.47 22.20
N VAL A 101 12.63 1.58 22.87
CA VAL A 101 13.93 2.25 22.90
C VAL A 101 14.15 3.28 21.79
N ALA A 102 13.70 4.51 22.07
CA ALA A 102 14.57 5.70 22.11
C ALA A 102 13.92 6.78 22.98
#